data_AF-A0A060BNS1-F1
#
_entry.id   AF-A0A060BNS1-F1
#
_cell.length_a   1.000
_cell.length_b   1.000
_cell.length_c   1.000
_cell.angle_alpha   90.00
_cell.angle_beta   90.00
_cell.angle_gamma   90.00
#
_symmetry.space_group_name_H-M   'P 1'
#
loop_
_entity.id
_entity.type
_entity.pdbx_description
1 polymer ?
#
loop_
_entity_poly.entity_id
_entity_poly.type
_entity_poly.pdbx_seq_one_letter_code
_entity_poly.pdbx_strand_id
1 'polypeptide(L)'
;SSNTFTTMSIKSAATLTADADASVDGDIEITFTADSAFEAAISGVNYNGHALTANQYTVGSGTVTLHPGSTDNTYLQTPGTADVLVRATGYTDSSVSQDITAGAVASLQVTTQPEPGLKTGDAFAVQPVVKLYDLYGNLCSTGSS
;
A
#
# COMPACT_ATOMS: atom_id res chain seq x y z
N SER A 1 -34.54 -23.04 -34.29
CA SER A 1 -33.58 -23.09 -33.17
C SER A 1 -33.47 -21.70 -32.58
N SER A 2 -33.93 -21.50 -31.35
CA SER A 2 -33.74 -20.22 -30.66
C SER A 2 -32.38 -20.26 -29.98
N ASN A 3 -31.44 -19.46 -30.48
CA ASN A 3 -30.17 -19.24 -29.79
C ASN A 3 -30.41 -18.07 -28.84
N THR A 4 -30.73 -18.35 -27.58
CA THR A 4 -30.79 -17.32 -26.54
C THR A 4 -29.37 -16.83 -26.29
N PHE A 5 -29.01 -15.70 -26.89
CA PHE A 5 -27.84 -14.94 -26.51
C PHE A 5 -28.16 -14.26 -25.18
N THR A 6 -27.88 -14.93 -24.07
CA THR A 6 -27.99 -14.33 -22.73
C THR A 6 -26.91 -13.27 -22.64
N THR A 7 -27.26 -12.01 -22.87
CA THR A 7 -26.37 -10.88 -22.56
C THR A 7 -26.17 -10.89 -21.04
N MET A 8 -25.02 -11.37 -20.59
CA MET A 8 -24.59 -11.20 -19.19
C MET A 8 -24.53 -9.69 -18.93
N SER A 9 -25.50 -9.15 -18.19
CA SER A 9 -25.44 -7.75 -17.76
C SER A 9 -24.31 -7.62 -16.74
N ILE A 10 -23.34 -6.76 -17.03
CA ILE A 10 -22.34 -6.37 -16.04
C ILE A 10 -22.99 -5.51 -14.96
N LYS A 11 -22.75 -5.83 -13.69
CA LYS A 11 -23.17 -5.02 -12.54
C LYS A 11 -22.24 -3.82 -12.37
N SER A 12 -22.72 -2.77 -11.71
CA SER A 12 -21.95 -1.56 -11.41
C SER A 12 -20.77 -1.86 -10.47
N ALA A 13 -19.74 -1.00 -10.49
CA ALA A 13 -18.63 -1.06 -9.56
C ALA A 13 -19.09 -0.82 -8.10
N ALA A 14 -18.43 -1.48 -7.15
CA ALA A 14 -18.58 -1.18 -5.74
C ALA A 14 -17.94 0.17 -5.43
N THR A 15 -18.54 0.93 -4.51
CA THR A 15 -17.90 2.12 -3.95
C THR A 15 -16.94 1.67 -2.86
N LEU A 16 -15.65 1.85 -3.10
CA LEU A 16 -14.56 1.52 -2.17
C LEU A 16 -14.16 2.75 -1.35
N THR A 17 -13.77 2.53 -0.10
CA THR A 17 -13.22 3.54 0.81
C THR A 17 -11.81 3.12 1.23
N ALA A 18 -10.85 4.04 1.08
CA ALA A 18 -9.48 3.82 1.50
C ALA A 18 -9.36 3.80 3.02
N ASP A 19 -8.34 3.10 3.49
CA ASP A 19 -7.90 3.15 4.89
C ASP A 19 -7.15 4.46 5.13
N ALA A 20 -7.62 5.29 6.06
CA ALA A 20 -7.01 6.60 6.33
C ALA A 20 -5.71 6.50 7.15
N ASP A 21 -5.48 5.38 7.83
CA ASP A 21 -4.39 5.19 8.78
C ASP A 21 -3.38 4.12 8.30
N ALA A 22 -3.42 3.79 7.01
CA ALA A 22 -2.59 2.75 6.41
C ALA A 22 -1.09 3.04 6.54
N SER A 23 -0.36 2.02 6.96
CA SER A 23 1.09 2.00 6.99
C SER A 23 1.60 0.61 6.58
N VAL A 24 2.87 0.53 6.20
CA VAL A 24 3.52 -0.74 5.84
C VAL A 24 3.61 -1.75 7.00
N ASP A 25 3.38 -1.32 8.25
CA ASP A 25 3.47 -2.18 9.45
C ASP A 25 2.15 -2.89 9.80
N GLY A 26 1.03 -2.44 9.24
CA GLY A 26 -0.31 -2.91 9.57
C GLY A 26 -1.05 -3.49 8.38
N ASP A 27 -2.09 -4.29 8.67
CA ASP A 27 -3.09 -4.62 7.66
C ASP A 27 -3.82 -3.35 7.22
N ILE A 28 -4.18 -3.28 5.94
CA ILE A 28 -4.82 -2.12 5.31
C ILE A 28 -6.23 -2.51 4.90
N GLU A 29 -7.24 -1.85 5.45
CA GLU A 29 -8.64 -2.21 5.22
C GLU A 29 -9.32 -1.34 4.16
N ILE A 30 -9.49 -1.91 2.96
CA ILE A 30 -10.33 -1.29 1.92
C ILE A 30 -11.77 -1.71 2.16
N THR A 31 -12.62 -0.74 2.51
CA THR A 31 -14.01 -1.02 2.91
C THR A 31 -15.02 -0.70 1.81
N PHE A 32 -16.13 -1.44 1.79
CA PHE A 32 -17.27 -1.22 0.90
C PHE A 32 -18.56 -1.71 1.56
N THR A 33 -19.71 -1.36 0.99
CA THR A 33 -21.00 -1.89 1.48
C THR A 33 -21.07 -3.39 1.23
N ALA A 34 -21.25 -4.18 2.29
CA ALA A 34 -21.28 -5.64 2.21
C ALA A 34 -22.28 -6.15 1.15
N ASP A 35 -21.78 -7.00 0.24
CA ASP A 35 -22.53 -7.64 -0.84
C ASP A 35 -21.90 -9.01 -1.08
N SER A 36 -22.56 -10.04 -0.58
CA SER A 36 -22.06 -11.42 -0.66
C SER A 36 -21.88 -11.92 -2.10
N ALA A 37 -22.61 -11.37 -3.07
CA ALA A 37 -22.44 -11.71 -4.48
C ALA A 37 -21.23 -11.02 -5.10
N PHE A 38 -20.91 -9.79 -4.67
CA PHE A 38 -19.69 -9.10 -5.07
C PHE A 38 -18.46 -9.77 -4.44
N GLU A 39 -18.49 -9.99 -3.12
CA GLU A 39 -17.41 -10.62 -2.35
C GLU A 39 -17.03 -11.99 -2.91
N ALA A 40 -18.01 -12.86 -3.17
CA ALA A 40 -17.78 -14.17 -3.76
C ALA A 40 -17.33 -14.13 -5.23
N ALA A 41 -17.54 -13.01 -5.92
CA ALA A 41 -17.15 -12.81 -7.31
C ALA A 41 -15.75 -12.18 -7.45
N ILE A 42 -15.15 -11.64 -6.37
CA ILE A 42 -13.80 -11.06 -6.40
C ILE A 42 -12.81 -12.12 -6.89
N SER A 43 -12.18 -11.82 -8.02
CA SER A 43 -11.24 -12.70 -8.71
C SER A 43 -9.80 -12.19 -8.69
N GLY A 44 -9.57 -10.96 -8.23
CA GLY A 44 -8.24 -10.42 -8.05
C GLY A 44 -8.25 -9.02 -7.46
N VAL A 45 -7.12 -8.68 -6.84
CA VAL A 45 -6.82 -7.34 -6.31
C VAL A 45 -5.47 -6.92 -6.86
N ASN A 46 -5.37 -5.69 -7.33
CA ASN A 46 -4.11 -5.09 -7.73
C ASN A 46 -3.82 -3.86 -6.87
N TYR A 47 -2.54 -3.58 -6.62
CA TYR A 47 -2.06 -2.34 -6.05
C TYR A 47 -1.01 -1.72 -6.98
N ASN A 48 -1.15 -0.45 -7.33
CA ASN A 48 -0.25 0.26 -8.25
C ASN A 48 0.00 -0.50 -9.57
N GLY A 49 -1.05 -1.13 -10.11
CA GLY A 49 -0.97 -1.96 -11.32
C GLY A 49 -0.41 -3.38 -11.12
N HIS A 50 0.18 -3.71 -9.97
CA HIS A 50 0.70 -5.03 -9.65
C HIS A 50 -0.39 -5.92 -9.06
N ALA A 51 -0.56 -7.13 -9.60
CA ALA A 51 -1.50 -8.10 -9.05
C ALA A 51 -0.98 -8.64 -7.71
N LEU A 52 -1.84 -8.59 -6.69
CA LEU A 52 -1.58 -9.19 -5.39
C LEU A 52 -1.91 -10.69 -5.43
N THR A 53 -1.12 -11.49 -4.73
CA THR A 53 -1.37 -12.94 -4.58
C THR A 53 -2.27 -13.22 -3.38
N ALA A 54 -2.80 -14.45 -3.30
CA ALA A 54 -3.80 -14.83 -2.28
C ALA A 54 -3.32 -14.72 -0.81
N ASN A 55 -2.02 -14.61 -0.56
CA ASN A 55 -1.46 -14.35 0.77
C ASN A 55 -1.26 -12.85 1.05
N GLN A 56 -1.43 -11.98 0.06
CA GLN A 56 -1.20 -10.53 0.16
C GLN A 56 -2.50 -9.75 0.35
N TYR A 57 -3.66 -10.43 0.26
CA TYR A 57 -4.94 -9.86 0.64
C TYR A 57 -5.90 -10.96 1.09
N THR A 58 -6.91 -10.58 1.87
CA THR A 58 -8.07 -11.41 2.20
C THR A 58 -9.36 -10.64 1.88
N VAL A 59 -10.41 -11.39 1.55
CA VAL A 59 -11.75 -10.83 1.31
C VAL A 59 -12.63 -11.20 2.48
N GLY A 60 -13.23 -10.20 3.11
CA GLY A 60 -14.20 -10.34 4.18
C GLY A 60 -15.55 -9.71 3.79
N SER A 61 -16.51 -9.80 4.71
CA SER A 61 -17.80 -9.12 4.55
C SER A 61 -17.58 -7.60 4.55
N GLY A 62 -17.79 -6.94 3.40
CA GLY A 62 -17.60 -5.50 3.25
C GLY A 62 -16.14 -5.03 3.28
N THR A 63 -15.16 -5.94 3.21
CA THR A 63 -13.74 -5.57 3.28
C THR A 63 -12.88 -6.37 2.30
N VAL A 64 -11.85 -5.70 1.76
CA VAL A 64 -10.65 -6.32 1.21
C VAL A 64 -9.50 -5.86 2.11
N THR A 65 -8.92 -6.77 2.88
CA THR A 65 -7.78 -6.48 3.75
C THR A 65 -6.50 -6.79 2.99
N LEU A 66 -5.61 -5.81 2.83
CA LEU A 66 -4.28 -5.99 2.24
C LEU A 66 -3.27 -6.28 3.36
N HIS A 67 -2.28 -7.14 3.08
CA HIS A 67 -1.32 -7.63 4.07
C HIS A 67 0.12 -7.22 3.71
N PRO A 68 0.56 -5.97 3.97
CA PRO A 68 1.95 -5.55 3.78
C PRO A 68 2.99 -6.48 4.41
N GLY A 69 2.67 -7.06 5.58
CA GLY A 69 3.56 -7.97 6.32
C GLY A 69 3.81 -9.33 5.66
N SER A 70 3.09 -9.67 4.59
CA SER A 70 3.29 -10.93 3.86
C SER A 70 4.63 -10.96 3.13
N THR A 71 5.22 -12.15 3.01
CA THR A 71 6.46 -12.37 2.26
C THR A 71 6.30 -11.95 0.80
N ASP A 72 7.37 -11.39 0.22
CA ASP A 72 7.45 -10.91 -1.17
C ASP A 72 6.46 -9.78 -1.55
N ASN A 73 5.96 -9.02 -0.56
CA ASN A 73 5.03 -7.93 -0.78
C ASN A 73 5.69 -6.54 -0.92
N THR A 74 6.69 -6.45 -1.81
CA THR A 74 7.50 -5.23 -1.97
C THR A 74 6.68 -3.96 -2.27
N TYR A 75 5.56 -4.10 -3.00
CA TYR A 75 4.72 -2.97 -3.39
C TYR A 75 3.94 -2.39 -2.20
N LEU A 76 3.37 -3.23 -1.33
CA LEU A 76 2.67 -2.77 -0.13
C LEU A 76 3.63 -2.46 1.03
N GLN A 77 4.89 -2.86 0.93
CA GLN A 77 5.98 -2.49 1.84
C GLN A 77 6.69 -1.19 1.43
N THR A 78 6.24 -0.52 0.37
CA THR A 78 6.79 0.76 -0.09
C THR A 78 5.75 1.87 0.11
N PRO A 79 6.06 2.92 0.90
CA PRO A 79 5.17 4.05 1.11
C PRO A 79 4.87 4.79 -0.19
N GLY A 80 3.67 5.32 -0.27
CA GLY A 80 3.20 6.11 -1.38
C GLY A 80 1.70 6.01 -1.56
N THR A 81 1.17 6.88 -2.41
CA THR A 81 -0.23 6.88 -2.79
C THR A 81 -0.40 6.20 -4.14
N ALA A 82 -1.22 5.16 -4.23
CA ALA A 82 -1.52 4.47 -5.48
C ALA A 82 -2.91 3.83 -5.46
N ASP A 83 -3.37 3.40 -6.64
CA ASP A 83 -4.70 2.79 -6.77
C ASP A 83 -4.70 1.33 -6.28
N VAL A 84 -5.70 1.01 -5.47
CA VAL A 84 -6.18 -0.35 -5.26
C VAL A 84 -7.29 -0.61 -6.27
N LEU A 85 -7.15 -1.68 -7.07
CA LEU A 85 -8.14 -2.12 -8.04
C LEU A 85 -8.68 -3.50 -7.63
N VAL A 86 -9.99 -3.58 -7.40
CA VAL A 86 -10.70 -4.82 -7.09
C VAL A 86 -11.48 -5.27 -8.32
N ARG A 87 -11.21 -6.49 -8.78
CA ARG A 87 -11.88 -7.12 -9.92
C ARG A 87 -12.83 -8.19 -9.41
N ALA A 88 -14.08 -8.12 -9.87
CA ALA A 88 -15.09 -9.12 -9.57
C ALA A 88 -15.81 -9.58 -10.84
N THR A 89 -15.96 -10.88 -11.00
CA THR A 89 -16.57 -11.48 -12.21
C THR A 89 -18.03 -11.02 -12.34
N GLY A 90 -18.37 -10.41 -13.47
CA GLY A 90 -19.72 -9.88 -13.71
C GLY A 90 -19.99 -8.51 -13.09
N TYR A 91 -18.95 -7.84 -12.56
CA TYR A 91 -19.00 -6.45 -12.09
C TYR A 91 -18.03 -5.60 -12.90
N THR A 92 -18.29 -4.29 -12.92
CA THR A 92 -17.30 -3.31 -13.38
C THR A 92 -16.19 -3.21 -12.33
N ASP A 93 -14.94 -3.04 -12.77
CA ASP A 93 -13.79 -2.89 -11.88
C ASP A 93 -14.01 -1.73 -10.88
N SER A 94 -13.67 -1.97 -9.62
CA SER A 94 -13.82 -1.00 -8.54
C SER A 94 -12.43 -0.51 -8.10
N SER A 95 -12.25 0.79 -7.91
CA SER A 95 -10.94 1.34 -7.56
C SER A 95 -11.02 2.43 -6.50
N VAL A 96 -9.96 2.54 -5.70
CA VAL A 96 -9.77 3.64 -4.74
C VAL A 96 -8.30 4.01 -4.66
N SER A 97 -8.02 5.30 -4.45
CA SER A 97 -6.66 5.79 -4.17
C SER A 97 -6.33 5.56 -2.70
N GLN A 98 -5.31 4.76 -2.43
CA GLN A 98 -4.86 4.41 -1.09
C GLN A 98 -3.49 5.05 -0.83
N ASP A 99 -3.37 5.80 0.27
CA ASP A 99 -2.09 6.29 0.77
C ASP A 99 -1.50 5.28 1.77
N ILE A 100 -0.26 4.85 1.58
CA ILE A 100 0.43 3.97 2.52
C ILE A 100 1.62 4.72 3.09
N THR A 101 1.65 4.87 4.41
CA THR A 101 2.74 5.56 5.11
C THR A 101 3.89 4.61 5.49
N ALA A 102 5.07 5.19 5.73
CA ALA A 102 6.21 4.46 6.28
C ALA A 102 5.90 3.88 7.66
N GLY A 103 6.56 2.79 7.99
CA GLY A 103 6.38 2.11 9.27
C GLY A 103 7.06 2.88 10.41
N ALA A 104 6.98 2.28 11.59
CA ALA A 104 7.71 2.74 12.75
C ALA A 104 9.22 2.69 12.50
N VAL A 105 9.92 3.67 13.06
CA VAL A 105 11.38 3.76 12.96
C VAL A 105 12.03 2.51 13.55
N ALA A 106 12.81 1.80 12.74
CA ALA A 106 13.57 0.61 13.14
C ALA A 106 15.08 0.88 13.19
N SER A 107 15.60 1.83 12.41
CA SER A 107 17.03 2.12 12.36
C SER A 107 17.37 3.59 12.14
N LEU A 108 18.59 3.96 12.57
CA LEU A 108 19.21 5.27 12.43
C LEU A 108 20.44 5.13 11.52
N GLN A 109 20.53 5.92 10.45
CA GLN A 109 21.71 5.93 9.59
C GLN A 109 22.29 7.34 9.47
N VAL A 110 23.61 7.44 9.65
CA VAL A 110 24.38 8.66 9.36
C VAL A 110 24.79 8.61 7.90
N THR A 111 24.25 9.54 7.09
CA THR A 111 24.45 9.57 5.63
C THR A 111 25.51 10.57 5.18
N THR A 112 25.96 11.44 6.09
CA THR A 112 27.08 12.35 5.86
C THR A 112 27.89 12.41 7.13
N GLN A 113 29.17 12.05 7.05
CA GLN A 113 30.10 12.18 8.17
C GLN A 113 30.64 13.61 8.19
N PRO A 114 30.95 14.17 9.38
CA PRO A 114 31.60 15.46 9.43
C PRO A 114 32.97 15.38 8.74
N GLU A 115 33.23 16.28 7.80
CA GLU A 115 34.59 16.43 7.30
C GLU A 115 35.41 17.15 8.37
N PRO A 116 36.53 16.55 8.84
CA PRO A 116 37.41 17.25 9.76
C PRO A 116 37.93 18.52 9.08
N GLY A 117 37.92 19.63 9.81
CA GLY A 117 38.63 20.82 9.37
C GLY A 117 40.12 20.54 9.21
N LEU A 118 40.83 21.39 8.46
CA LEU A 118 42.25 21.22 8.15
C LEU A 118 43.14 21.24 9.43
N LYS A 119 42.63 21.73 10.56
CA LYS A 119 43.33 21.76 11.86
C LYS A 119 42.42 21.34 13.02
N THR A 120 43.04 20.84 14.10
CA THR A 120 42.36 20.60 15.39
C THR A 120 41.78 21.91 15.94
N GLY A 121 40.46 21.97 16.13
CA GLY A 121 39.75 23.16 16.62
C GLY A 121 39.02 23.96 15.53
N ASP A 122 39.16 23.59 14.25
CA ASP A 122 38.33 24.14 13.18
C ASP A 122 36.88 23.64 13.32
N ALA A 123 35.92 24.48 12.95
CA ALA A 123 34.51 24.07 12.87
C ALA A 123 34.33 23.00 11.77
N PHE A 124 33.46 22.02 12.01
CA PHE A 124 33.08 21.06 10.97
C PHE A 124 32.51 21.82 9.78
N ALA A 125 33.13 21.65 8.60
CA ALA A 125 32.65 22.29 7.37
C ALA A 125 31.30 21.71 6.89
N VAL A 126 30.98 20.48 7.34
CA VAL A 126 29.74 19.77 7.02
C VAL A 126 29.18 19.13 8.30
N GLN A 127 27.90 19.38 8.58
CA GLN A 127 27.19 18.75 9.71
C GLN A 127 26.76 17.32 9.35
N PRO A 128 26.69 16.40 10.33
CA PRO A 128 26.22 15.05 10.07
C PRO A 128 24.73 15.03 9.76
N VAL A 129 24.36 14.36 8.67
CA VAL A 129 22.95 14.16 8.30
C VAL A 129 22.50 12.77 8.77
N VAL A 130 21.46 12.75 9.58
CA VAL A 130 20.88 11.55 10.16
C VAL A 130 19.52 11.27 9.53
N LYS A 131 19.28 10.02 9.12
CA LYS A 131 18.00 9.56 8.56
C LYS A 131 17.46 8.40 9.38
N LEU A 132 16.14 8.35 9.50
CA LEU A 132 15.41 7.27 10.15
C LEU A 132 14.78 6.37 9.11
N TYR A 133 14.93 5.06 9.29
CA TYR A 133 14.36 4.07 8.40
C TYR A 133 13.48 3.08 9.16
N ASP A 134 12.39 2.63 8.54
CA ASP A 134 11.55 1.57 9.07
C ASP A 134 12.15 0.17 8.83
N LEU A 135 11.42 -0.88 9.23
CA LEU A 135 11.87 -2.27 9.10
C LEU A 135 12.08 -2.71 7.64
N TYR A 136 11.37 -2.07 6.70
CA TYR A 136 11.42 -2.37 5.27
C TYR A 136 12.44 -1.51 4.53
N GLY A 137 13.13 -0.59 5.23
CA GLY A 137 14.14 0.29 4.65
C GLY A 137 13.56 1.55 4.02
N ASN A 138 12.30 1.89 4.32
CA ASN A 138 11.71 3.14 3.86
C ASN A 138 12.16 4.29 4.74
N LEU A 139 12.35 5.46 4.15
CA LEU A 139 12.64 6.67 4.90
C LEU A 139 11.40 7.07 5.70
N CYS A 140 11.48 7.00 7.02
CA CYS A 140 10.47 7.59 7.87
C CYS A 140 10.56 9.11 7.68
N SER A 141 9.47 9.78 7.35
CA SER A 141 9.45 11.24 7.28
C SER A 141 9.68 11.79 8.69
N THR A 142 10.94 11.99 9.08
CA THR A 142 11.27 12.83 10.23
C THR A 142 10.71 14.19 9.94
N GLY A 143 9.82 14.68 10.80
CA GLY A 143 9.18 15.98 10.67
C GLY A 143 10.16 17.06 10.21
N SER A 144 9.67 17.93 9.33
CA SER A 144 10.36 19.09 8.82
C SER A 144 11.20 19.77 9.90
N SER A 145 12.42 20.15 9.52
CA SER A 145 13.29 21.09 10.23
C SER A 145 12.55 22.31 10.76
#